data_AF-A0A2K4KUR4-F1
#
_entry.id   AF-A0A2K4KUR4-F1
#
_cell.length_a   1.000
_cell.length_b   1.000
_cell.length_c   1.000
_cell.angle_alpha   90.00
_cell.angle_beta   90.00
_cell.angle_gamma   90.00
#
_symmetry.space_group_name_H-M   'P 1'
#
loop_
_entity.id
_entity.type
_entity.pdbx_description
1 polymer ?
#
loop_
_entity_poly.entity_id
_entity_poly.type
_entity_poly.pdbx_seq_one_letter_code
_entity_poly.pdbx_strand_id
1 'polypeptide(L)'
;MKKIKLMSVLGALLVAAAVVVGCGGQKNGEVWPAKWDADATAYFNQNVPPLKNLPGKVYHYQVTKVADDVYVNALYIDGKFIENLKPNAAQKIGGVAAGQLDGVHIVYSAGDGYKVATRYEFGRTIHQALANNFPVFFKNYL
;
A
#
# COMPACT_ATOMS: atom_id res chain seq x y z
N MET A 1 -3.72 -43.28 40.79
CA MET A 1 -2.88 -43.45 39.58
C MET A 1 -3.02 -42.21 38.68
N LYS A 2 -1.88 -41.62 38.30
CA LYS A 2 -1.55 -40.68 37.19
C LYS A 2 -2.67 -39.74 36.67
N LYS A 3 -2.69 -38.45 37.05
CA LYS A 3 -2.09 -37.27 36.37
C LYS A 3 -2.30 -37.20 34.86
N ILE A 4 -3.12 -36.25 34.38
CA ILE A 4 -2.78 -35.37 33.23
C ILE A 4 -3.44 -34.00 33.47
N LYS A 5 -2.60 -32.97 33.67
CA LYS A 5 -2.97 -31.56 33.53
C LYS A 5 -2.82 -31.21 32.05
N LEU A 6 -3.87 -30.75 31.38
CA LEU A 6 -3.73 -30.13 30.06
C LEU A 6 -3.82 -28.61 30.25
N MET A 7 -2.66 -27.98 30.41
CA MET A 7 -2.48 -26.59 30.05
C MET A 7 -2.36 -26.54 28.52
N SER A 8 -3.23 -25.77 27.88
CA SER A 8 -3.04 -25.33 26.50
C SER A 8 -3.46 -23.86 26.43
N VAL A 9 -2.51 -23.01 26.78
CA VAL A 9 -2.39 -21.66 26.24
C VAL A 9 -2.04 -21.83 24.77
N LEU A 10 -2.77 -21.20 23.84
CA LEU A 10 -2.22 -20.44 22.70
C LEU A 10 -3.36 -19.94 21.79
N GLY A 11 -3.49 -18.61 21.73
CA GLY A 11 -3.80 -17.81 20.54
C GLY A 11 -4.87 -18.30 19.56
N ALA A 12 -6.13 -17.95 19.79
CA ALA A 12 -7.10 -17.81 18.71
C ALA A 12 -6.85 -16.48 17.98
N LEU A 13 -5.83 -16.47 17.13
CA LEU A 13 -5.62 -15.45 16.10
C LEU A 13 -6.40 -15.89 14.87
N LEU A 14 -7.69 -15.56 14.81
CA LEU A 14 -8.46 -15.63 13.58
C LEU A 14 -9.14 -14.28 13.41
N VAL A 15 -8.39 -13.41 12.73
CA VAL A 15 -8.86 -12.17 12.13
C VAL A 15 -10.16 -12.50 11.40
N ALA A 16 -11.27 -11.96 11.93
CA ALA A 16 -12.53 -11.97 11.22
C ALA A 16 -12.29 -11.26 9.89
N ALA A 17 -12.26 -12.04 8.82
CA ALA A 17 -12.43 -11.57 7.46
C ALA A 17 -13.84 -10.97 7.37
N ALA A 18 -13.97 -9.73 7.85
CA ALA A 18 -15.17 -8.94 7.70
C ALA A 18 -15.31 -8.56 6.23
N VAL A 19 -16.03 -9.41 5.51
CA VAL A 19 -17.01 -9.06 4.47
C VAL A 19 -16.52 -7.97 3.50
N VAL A 20 -15.74 -8.38 2.50
CA VAL A 20 -15.62 -7.66 1.24
C VAL A 20 -16.91 -7.88 0.46
N VAL A 21 -17.99 -7.21 0.85
CA VAL A 21 -19.18 -7.05 0.02
C VAL A 21 -19.70 -5.62 0.18
N GLY A 22 -19.04 -4.73 -0.53
CA GLY A 22 -19.58 -3.46 -0.96
C GLY A 22 -19.40 -3.37 -2.48
N CYS A 23 -20.27 -4.02 -3.24
CA CYS A 23 -20.47 -3.75 -4.66
C CYS A 23 -20.72 -2.24 -4.84
N GLY A 24 -20.06 -1.63 -5.83
CA GLY A 24 -20.32 -0.25 -6.22
C GLY A 24 -19.09 0.63 -6.25
N GLY A 25 -18.11 0.26 -7.09
CA GLY A 25 -16.99 1.15 -7.30
C GLY A 25 -16.01 0.66 -8.33
N GLN A 26 -16.45 0.50 -9.58
CA GLN A 26 -15.54 0.65 -10.71
C GLN A 26 -15.16 2.15 -10.77
N LYS A 27 -14.35 2.63 -9.81
CA LYS A 27 -14.05 4.05 -9.59
C LYS A 27 -12.74 4.40 -10.30
N ASN A 28 -12.84 5.13 -11.42
CA ASN A 28 -11.78 5.97 -12.02
C ASN A 28 -10.35 5.37 -12.10
N GLY A 29 -10.20 4.06 -12.37
CA GLY A 29 -8.89 3.42 -12.56
C GLY A 29 -8.15 3.02 -11.28
N GLU A 30 -8.79 3.09 -10.11
CA GLU A 30 -8.25 2.51 -8.88
C GLU A 30 -8.22 0.98 -8.98
N VAL A 31 -7.10 0.35 -8.64
CA VAL A 31 -6.87 -1.09 -8.73
C VAL A 31 -6.37 -1.59 -7.40
N TRP A 32 -6.99 -2.64 -6.86
CA TRP A 32 -6.59 -3.24 -5.59
C TRP A 32 -5.79 -4.53 -5.81
N PRO A 33 -4.68 -4.74 -5.08
CA PRO A 33 -3.89 -5.95 -5.23
C PRO A 33 -4.61 -7.16 -4.63
N ALA A 34 -4.47 -8.33 -5.26
CA ALA A 34 -5.05 -9.57 -4.75
C ALA A 34 -4.30 -10.13 -3.52
N LYS A 35 -3.04 -9.73 -3.32
CA LYS A 35 -2.18 -10.16 -2.22
C LYS A 35 -1.37 -8.98 -1.69
N TRP A 36 -1.17 -8.96 -0.38
CA TRP A 36 -0.33 -7.99 0.31
C TRP A 36 1.02 -8.62 0.64
N ASP A 37 2.08 -7.83 0.58
CA ASP A 37 3.43 -8.23 0.95
C ASP A 37 3.63 -8.00 2.45
N ALA A 38 3.81 -9.08 3.20
CA ALA A 38 3.88 -9.03 4.66
C ALA A 38 5.15 -8.30 5.16
N ASP A 39 6.29 -8.48 4.49
CA ASP A 39 7.57 -7.92 4.90
C ASP A 39 7.62 -6.42 4.60
N ALA A 40 7.15 -6.00 3.41
CA ALA A 40 7.01 -4.60 3.07
C ALA A 40 5.98 -3.91 3.98
N THR A 41 4.86 -4.58 4.27
CA THR A 41 3.85 -4.08 5.21
C THR A 41 4.44 -3.87 6.61
N ALA A 42 5.17 -4.85 7.14
CA ALA A 42 5.81 -4.74 8.45
C ALA A 42 6.84 -3.61 8.47
N TYR A 43 7.67 -3.51 7.43
CA TYR A 43 8.64 -2.43 7.29
C TYR A 43 7.96 -1.06 7.34
N PHE A 44 6.89 -0.84 6.57
CA PHE A 44 6.20 0.44 6.53
C PHE A 44 5.62 0.82 7.89
N ASN A 45 4.94 -0.10 8.57
CA ASN A 45 4.38 0.17 9.89
C ASN A 45 5.44 0.45 10.98
N GLN A 46 6.66 -0.04 10.81
CA GLN A 46 7.77 0.21 11.75
C GLN A 46 8.55 1.49 11.44
N ASN A 47 8.64 1.88 10.16
CA ASN A 47 9.62 2.90 9.72
C ASN A 47 8.99 4.13 9.08
N VAL A 48 7.73 4.08 8.66
CA VAL A 48 7.02 5.21 8.04
C VAL A 48 6.06 5.78 9.07
N PRO A 49 6.15 7.08 9.41
CA PRO A 49 5.21 7.66 10.36
C PRO A 49 3.77 7.54 9.85
N PRO A 50 2.77 7.40 10.73
CA PRO A 50 1.37 7.38 10.32
C PRO A 50 1.00 8.69 9.61
N LEU A 51 0.22 8.61 8.54
CA LEU A 51 -0.25 9.81 7.85
C LEU A 51 -1.24 10.60 8.74
N LYS A 52 -1.10 11.93 8.75
CA LYS A 52 -1.86 12.91 9.54
C LYS A 52 -2.62 13.88 8.63
N ASN A 53 -3.61 14.59 9.20
CA ASN A 53 -4.38 15.65 8.52
C ASN A 53 -5.04 15.18 7.21
N LEU A 54 -5.60 13.98 7.26
CA LEU A 54 -6.14 13.29 6.11
C LEU A 54 -7.56 13.79 5.77
N PRO A 55 -7.81 14.36 4.55
CA PRO A 55 -9.18 14.66 4.09
C PRO A 55 -10.11 13.42 3.94
N GLY A 56 -9.62 12.19 4.14
CA GLY A 56 -10.40 10.96 4.05
C GLY A 56 -9.95 9.87 5.02
N LYS A 57 -10.50 8.66 4.88
CA LYS A 57 -10.23 7.51 5.77
C LYS A 57 -9.23 6.51 5.21
N VAL A 58 -9.25 6.33 3.89
CA VAL A 58 -8.42 5.35 3.20
C VAL A 58 -7.60 6.06 2.13
N TYR A 59 -6.28 5.91 2.23
CA TYR A 59 -5.30 6.44 1.30
C TYR A 59 -4.77 5.31 0.48
N HIS A 60 -4.70 5.48 -0.82
CA HIS A 60 -4.22 4.46 -1.72
C HIS A 60 -3.34 5.09 -2.79
N TYR A 61 -2.04 4.86 -2.65
CA TYR A 61 -1.07 5.12 -3.70
C TYR A 61 -0.89 3.83 -4.52
N GLN A 62 -0.98 3.93 -5.84
CA GLN A 62 -0.77 2.81 -6.74
C GLN A 62 0.12 3.19 -7.91
N VAL A 63 0.86 2.20 -8.41
CA VAL A 63 1.63 2.31 -9.65
C VAL A 63 1.19 1.21 -10.61
N THR A 64 0.74 1.62 -11.80
CA THR A 64 0.19 0.70 -12.81
C THR A 64 0.78 0.99 -14.19
N LYS A 65 1.17 -0.04 -14.93
CA LYS A 65 1.48 0.09 -16.36
C LYS A 65 0.19 0.26 -17.17
N VAL A 66 0.11 1.27 -18.03
CA VAL A 66 -1.09 1.57 -18.85
C VAL A 66 -0.87 1.48 -20.35
N ALA A 67 0.38 1.58 -20.81
CA ALA A 67 0.79 1.37 -22.20
C ALA A 67 2.26 0.89 -22.21
N ASP A 68 2.79 0.58 -23.39
CA ASP A 68 4.21 0.23 -23.52
C ASP A 68 5.09 1.36 -22.97
N ASP A 69 5.91 0.99 -21.98
CA ASP A 69 6.77 1.86 -21.19
C ASP A 69 6.11 3.06 -20.49
N VAL A 70 4.78 3.12 -20.36
CA VAL A 70 4.09 4.19 -19.60
C VAL A 70 3.51 3.65 -18.30
N TYR A 71 3.91 4.26 -17.19
CA TYR A 71 3.43 3.94 -15.86
C TYR A 71 2.62 5.10 -15.30
N VAL A 72 1.61 4.81 -14.48
CA VAL A 72 0.78 5.81 -13.81
C VAL A 72 0.94 5.61 -12.32
N ASN A 73 1.52 6.62 -11.67
CA ASN A 73 1.65 6.73 -10.23
C ASN A 73 0.47 7.58 -9.76
N ALA A 74 -0.56 6.97 -9.17
CA ALA A 74 -1.81 7.64 -8.84
C ALA A 74 -2.11 7.61 -7.35
N LEU A 75 -2.74 8.67 -6.87
CA LEU A 75 -3.27 8.80 -5.52
C LEU A 75 -4.80 8.77 -5.54
N TYR A 76 -5.36 7.91 -4.71
CA TYR A 76 -6.78 7.83 -4.39
C TYR A 76 -7.02 8.06 -2.90
N ILE A 77 -8.07 8.82 -2.57
CA ILE A 77 -8.55 9.02 -1.20
C ILE A 77 -10.02 8.63 -1.15
N ASP A 78 -10.38 7.67 -0.31
CA ASP A 78 -11.72 7.06 -0.22
C ASP A 78 -12.26 6.59 -1.60
N GLY A 79 -11.34 6.09 -2.42
CA GLY A 79 -11.57 5.64 -3.79
C GLY A 79 -11.85 6.74 -4.81
N LYS A 80 -11.61 8.01 -4.46
CA LYS A 80 -11.66 9.14 -5.40
C LYS A 80 -10.25 9.45 -5.90
N PHE A 81 -10.10 9.52 -7.22
CA PHE A 81 -8.85 9.98 -7.84
C PHE A 81 -8.52 11.41 -7.39
N ILE A 82 -7.27 11.64 -7.00
CA ILE A 82 -6.77 12.96 -6.58
C ILE A 82 -5.81 13.51 -7.63
N GLU A 83 -4.72 12.78 -7.89
CA GLU A 83 -3.67 13.20 -8.82
C GLU A 83 -2.85 12.02 -9.32
N ASN A 84 -2.10 12.22 -10.41
CA ASN A 84 -1.11 11.26 -10.88
C ASN A 84 0.13 11.89 -11.51
N LEU A 85 1.17 11.08 -11.62
CA LEU A 85 2.33 11.28 -12.48
C LEU A 85 2.39 10.14 -13.51
N LYS A 86 2.75 10.47 -14.75
CA LYS A 86 2.82 9.50 -15.87
C LYS A 86 4.25 9.36 -16.44
N PRO A 87 5.21 8.81 -15.69
CA PRO A 87 6.57 8.63 -16.19
C PRO A 87 6.66 7.52 -17.24
N ASN A 88 7.69 7.61 -18.09
CA ASN A 88 8.12 6.45 -18.86
C ASN A 88 8.93 5.46 -17.99
N ALA A 89 9.20 4.26 -18.50
CA ALA A 89 9.87 3.17 -17.76
C ALA A 89 11.20 3.57 -17.11
N ALA A 90 12.03 4.32 -17.83
CA ALA A 90 13.38 4.69 -17.42
C ALA A 90 13.42 5.93 -16.51
N GLN A 91 12.35 6.73 -16.50
CA GLN A 91 12.28 7.93 -15.67
C GLN A 91 12.32 7.55 -14.19
N LYS A 92 13.24 8.20 -13.46
CA LYS A 92 13.45 7.93 -12.04
C LYS A 92 12.46 8.69 -11.17
N ILE A 93 11.82 7.95 -10.29
CA ILE A 93 10.84 8.37 -9.30
C ILE A 93 11.52 8.19 -7.94
N GLY A 94 11.97 9.30 -7.34
CA GLY A 94 12.78 9.26 -6.11
C GLY A 94 14.04 8.38 -6.18
N GLY A 95 14.65 8.29 -7.37
CA GLY A 95 15.86 7.51 -7.62
C GLY A 95 15.64 6.09 -8.17
N VAL A 96 14.39 5.60 -8.18
CA VAL A 96 14.02 4.26 -8.67
C VAL A 96 13.34 4.38 -10.04
N ALA A 97 13.65 3.51 -10.99
CA ALA A 97 13.01 3.57 -12.31
C ALA A 97 11.50 3.27 -12.19
N ALA A 98 10.65 4.01 -12.89
CA ALA A 98 9.20 3.84 -12.80
C ALA A 98 8.74 2.41 -13.10
N GLY A 99 9.42 1.70 -14.00
CA GLY A 99 9.13 0.30 -14.28
C GLY A 99 9.39 -0.66 -13.11
N GLN A 100 10.34 -0.34 -12.23
CA GLN A 100 10.60 -1.13 -11.02
C GLN A 100 9.49 -0.95 -9.98
N LEU A 101 8.74 0.15 -10.06
CA LEU A 101 7.62 0.42 -9.16
C LEU A 101 6.31 -0.20 -9.65
N ASP A 102 6.27 -0.87 -10.80
CA ASP A 102 5.04 -1.49 -11.31
C ASP A 102 4.42 -2.47 -10.30
N GLY A 103 3.11 -2.31 -10.06
CA GLY A 103 2.36 -3.11 -9.11
C GLY A 103 2.64 -2.77 -7.64
N VAL A 104 3.31 -1.64 -7.36
CA VAL A 104 3.35 -1.08 -6.01
C VAL A 104 1.98 -0.54 -5.65
N HIS A 105 1.44 -1.00 -4.52
CA HIS A 105 0.27 -0.41 -3.87
C HIS A 105 0.62 -0.14 -2.42
N ILE A 106 0.31 1.06 -1.93
CA ILE A 106 0.42 1.40 -0.52
C ILE A 106 -0.91 1.96 -0.08
N VAL A 107 -1.51 1.26 0.86
CA VAL A 107 -2.76 1.65 1.49
C VAL A 107 -2.49 2.04 2.93
N TYR A 108 -3.08 3.15 3.37
CA TYR A 108 -3.04 3.56 4.77
C TYR A 108 -4.45 3.89 5.26
N SER A 109 -4.76 3.42 6.47
CA SER A 109 -5.87 3.90 7.28
C SER A 109 -5.42 4.03 8.74
N ALA A 110 -6.01 4.97 9.48
CA ALA A 110 -5.61 5.19 10.87
C ALA A 110 -5.89 3.98 11.79
N GLY A 111 -6.87 3.13 11.45
CA GLY A 111 -7.21 1.95 12.23
C GLY A 111 -6.35 0.72 11.92
N ASP A 112 -5.93 0.56 10.66
CA ASP A 112 -5.20 -0.65 10.22
C ASP A 112 -3.70 -0.41 10.01
N GLY A 113 -3.26 0.85 10.00
CA GLY A 113 -1.90 1.21 9.58
C GLY A 113 -1.69 1.04 8.08
N TYR A 114 -0.45 0.76 7.69
CA TYR A 114 -0.07 0.54 6.30
C TYR A 114 -0.36 -0.90 5.85
N LYS A 115 -0.74 -1.07 4.58
CA LYS A 115 -0.73 -2.32 3.82
C LYS A 115 -0.02 -2.08 2.51
N VAL A 116 0.98 -2.90 2.19
CA VAL A 116 1.84 -2.69 1.02
C VAL A 116 1.80 -3.93 0.13
N ALA A 117 1.66 -3.72 -1.17
CA ALA A 117 1.88 -4.73 -2.20
C ALA A 117 2.96 -4.23 -3.16
N THR A 118 3.72 -5.16 -3.71
CA THR A 118 4.83 -4.90 -4.62
C THR A 118 5.07 -6.14 -5.48
N ARG A 119 5.61 -5.95 -6.68
CA ARG A 119 6.01 -7.05 -7.58
C ARG A 119 7.51 -7.29 -7.62
N TYR A 120 8.30 -6.23 -7.60
CA TYR A 120 9.73 -6.29 -7.92
C TYR A 120 10.63 -5.71 -6.82
N GLU A 121 10.12 -4.80 -5.99
CA GLU A 121 10.92 -4.03 -5.04
C GLU A 121 10.57 -4.33 -3.60
N PHE A 122 11.55 -4.14 -2.70
CA PHE A 122 11.35 -4.32 -1.26
C PHE A 122 10.81 -3.05 -0.59
N GLY A 123 10.18 -3.20 0.59
CA GLY A 123 9.57 -2.08 1.33
C GLY A 123 10.50 -0.87 1.54
N ARG A 124 11.80 -1.10 1.83
CA ARG A 124 12.79 -0.02 1.98
C ARG A 124 12.99 0.78 0.68
N THR A 125 13.17 0.11 -0.45
CA THR A 125 13.40 0.78 -1.75
C THR A 125 12.18 1.61 -2.14
N ILE A 126 10.98 1.05 -1.94
CA ILE A 126 9.72 1.74 -2.20
C ILE A 126 9.59 2.98 -1.30
N HIS A 127 9.83 2.85 0.00
CA HIS A 127 9.77 3.99 0.92
C HIS A 127 10.75 5.10 0.52
N GLN A 128 11.99 4.76 0.16
CA GLN A 128 12.98 5.74 -0.31
C GLN A 128 12.56 6.44 -1.59
N ALA A 129 11.98 5.71 -2.55
CA ALA A 129 11.46 6.28 -3.79
C ALA A 129 10.33 7.27 -3.51
N LEU A 130 9.41 6.94 -2.61
CA LEU A 130 8.19 7.73 -2.40
C LEU A 130 8.38 8.91 -1.46
N ALA A 131 9.31 8.83 -0.51
CA ALA A 131 9.67 9.97 0.34
C ALA A 131 10.25 11.14 -0.48
N ASN A 132 10.82 10.86 -1.66
CA ASN A 132 11.53 11.82 -2.50
C ASN A 132 10.76 12.23 -3.78
N ASN A 133 9.50 11.83 -3.96
CA ASN A 133 8.81 11.93 -5.25
C ASN A 133 7.56 12.83 -5.26
N PHE A 134 7.14 13.28 -6.45
CA PHE A 134 5.82 13.89 -6.75
C PHE A 134 4.90 12.89 -7.51
N PRO A 135 3.60 12.74 -7.19
CA PRO A 135 2.88 13.42 -6.12
C PRO A 135 3.48 13.04 -4.77
N VAL A 136 3.61 14.04 -3.90
CA VAL A 136 4.32 13.87 -2.63
C VAL A 136 3.39 13.23 -1.62
N PHE A 137 3.01 11.98 -1.91
CA PHE A 137 2.04 11.19 -1.15
C PHE A 137 2.36 11.18 0.35
N PHE A 138 3.63 11.16 0.71
CA PHE A 138 4.07 11.20 2.10
C PHE A 138 4.30 12.63 2.60
N LYS A 139 4.97 13.52 1.88
CA LYS A 139 5.31 14.86 2.42
C LYS A 139 4.08 15.74 2.67
N ASN A 140 3.02 15.60 1.88
CA ASN A 140 1.81 16.41 2.05
C ASN A 140 0.93 15.93 3.23
N TYR A 141 1.14 14.69 3.68
CA TYR A 141 0.26 14.01 4.63
C TYR A 141 0.99 13.30 5.79
N LEU A 142 2.32 13.43 5.92
CA LEU A 142 3.10 13.11 7.12
C LEU A 142 3.13 14.30 8.08
#